data_AF-A0A086PBH6-F1
#
_entry.id   AF-A0A086PBH6-F1
#
_cell.length_a   1.000
_cell.length_b   1.000
_cell.length_c   1.000
_cell.angle_alpha   90.00
_cell.angle_beta   90.00
_cell.angle_gamma   90.00
#
_symmetry.space_group_name_H-M   'P 1'
#
loop_
_entity.id
_entity.type
_entity.pdbx_description
1 polymer ?
#
loop_
_entity_poly.entity_id
_entity_poly.type
_entity_poly.pdbx_seq_one_letter_code
_entity_poly.pdbx_strand_id
1 'polypeptide(L)'
;MGGWVESLGVRRPYYRRPSHSGIFFLGDVFLSGVVDLFGDPIPASRGKKGRPPHVPTAENRRFVQLSLACGHDEEAIAAALQITVRTLNRHYFHELGGKASARLKLEMKNMAAMVAQVEAGSVAAMSLLDKKMERLRLQSLSDKFTDRPAKAASQKPIGIKAAAKEAAGKVTGKFAPPAAPRLN
;
A
#
# COMPACT_ATOMS: atom_id res chain seq x y z
N MET A 1 -44.61 -30.14 40.33
CA MET A 1 -45.06 -29.78 38.96
C MET A 1 -45.11 -28.26 38.89
N GLY A 2 -44.30 -27.51 38.18
CA GLY A 2 -43.12 -27.77 37.35
C GLY A 2 -42.31 -26.47 37.29
N GLY A 3 -40.98 -26.56 37.44
CA GLY A 3 -40.08 -25.41 37.42
C GLY A 3 -39.81 -24.94 36.00
N TRP A 4 -39.89 -23.63 35.78
CA TRP A 4 -39.39 -22.98 34.57
C TRP A 4 -38.08 -22.28 34.93
N VAL A 5 -36.96 -22.86 34.51
CA VAL A 5 -35.63 -22.26 34.58
C VAL A 5 -35.11 -22.11 33.16
N GLU A 6 -34.68 -20.88 32.87
CA GLU A 6 -33.72 -20.44 31.85
C GLU A 6 -34.01 -20.68 30.36
N SER A 7 -33.93 -19.59 29.57
CA SER A 7 -32.82 -19.45 28.63
C SER A 7 -32.74 -18.03 28.08
N LEU A 8 -31.71 -17.29 28.51
CA LEU A 8 -31.25 -16.07 27.84
C LEU A 8 -30.72 -16.45 26.45
N GLY A 9 -31.53 -16.23 25.42
CA GLY A 9 -31.19 -16.45 24.03
C GLY A 9 -30.13 -15.48 23.51
N VAL A 10 -28.85 -15.75 23.81
CA VAL A 10 -27.72 -15.18 23.07
C VAL A 10 -27.78 -15.76 21.66
N ARG A 11 -28.24 -14.95 20.69
CA ARG A 11 -28.14 -15.27 19.26
C ARG A 11 -26.67 -15.34 18.87
N ARG A 12 -26.08 -16.54 18.92
CA ARG A 12 -24.75 -16.80 18.34
C ARG A 12 -24.86 -16.74 16.81
N PRO A 13 -23.97 -16.04 16.10
CA PRO A 13 -23.97 -16.06 14.63
C PRO A 13 -23.66 -17.48 14.14
N TYR A 14 -24.41 -17.92 13.14
CA TYR A 14 -24.26 -19.22 12.49
C TYR A 14 -22.87 -19.37 11.87
N TYR A 15 -21.95 -20.00 12.60
CA TYR A 15 -20.84 -20.73 11.99
C TYR A 15 -21.09 -22.22 12.20
N ARG A 16 -21.61 -22.87 11.17
CA ARG A 16 -21.74 -24.33 11.08
C ARG A 16 -20.32 -24.91 11.12
N ARG A 17 -19.99 -25.71 12.14
CA ARG A 17 -18.71 -26.45 12.18
C ARG A 17 -18.69 -27.51 11.08
N PRO A 18 -17.58 -27.71 10.34
CA PRO A 18 -17.46 -28.81 9.39
C PRO A 18 -17.40 -30.16 10.11
N SER A 19 -18.07 -31.18 9.56
CA SER A 19 -17.94 -32.58 9.98
C SER A 19 -16.63 -33.19 9.46
N HIS A 20 -16.19 -34.25 10.14
CA HIS A 20 -14.84 -34.83 10.17
C HIS A 20 -14.35 -35.53 8.87
N SER A 21 -14.92 -35.18 7.71
CA SER A 21 -14.53 -35.67 6.39
C SER A 21 -13.90 -34.58 5.49
N GLY A 22 -13.58 -33.41 6.04
CA GLY A 22 -13.10 -32.25 5.30
C GLY A 22 -11.58 -32.09 5.26
N ILE A 23 -10.84 -32.95 4.54
CA ILE A 23 -9.36 -32.81 4.47
C ILE A 23 -8.76 -32.80 3.05
N PHE A 24 -9.43 -33.22 1.97
CA PHE A 24 -8.75 -33.23 0.65
C PHE A 24 -9.65 -32.71 -0.49
N PHE A 25 -9.21 -31.61 -1.13
CA PHE A 25 -9.87 -30.72 -2.12
C PHE A 25 -10.78 -29.60 -1.58
N LEU A 26 -10.31 -28.70 -0.71
CA LEU A 26 -11.25 -27.84 0.03
C LEU A 26 -10.95 -26.33 -0.07
N GLY A 27 -11.92 -25.48 -0.40
CA GLY A 27 -13.37 -25.67 -0.28
C GLY A 27 -14.16 -25.78 -1.59
N ASP A 28 -14.38 -27.02 -2.05
CA ASP A 28 -15.66 -27.56 -2.53
C ASP A 28 -16.33 -26.91 -3.78
N VAL A 29 -15.67 -27.02 -4.95
CA VAL A 29 -16.27 -26.76 -6.28
C VAL A 29 -15.95 -27.88 -7.29
N PHE A 30 -15.60 -29.08 -6.82
CA PHE A 30 -15.35 -30.25 -7.67
C PHE A 30 -16.29 -31.37 -7.25
N LEU A 31 -16.88 -32.08 -8.21
CA LEU A 31 -17.67 -33.27 -7.92
C LEU A 31 -16.69 -34.33 -7.40
N SER A 32 -16.69 -34.57 -6.09
CA SER A 32 -15.89 -35.59 -5.43
C SER A 32 -16.26 -36.97 -6.01
N GLY A 33 -15.42 -37.46 -6.93
CA GLY A 33 -15.54 -38.78 -7.55
C GLY A 33 -15.59 -38.82 -9.08
N VAL A 34 -15.67 -37.66 -9.77
CA VAL A 34 -15.62 -37.64 -11.25
C VAL A 34 -14.34 -36.94 -11.70
N VAL A 35 -13.36 -37.75 -12.08
CA VAL A 35 -12.12 -37.31 -12.72
C VAL A 35 -12.29 -37.38 -14.24
N ASP A 36 -11.69 -36.43 -14.95
CA ASP A 36 -11.62 -36.50 -16.42
C ASP A 36 -10.64 -37.61 -16.85
N LEU A 37 -10.57 -37.91 -18.15
CA LEU A 37 -9.74 -39.00 -18.68
C LEU A 37 -8.25 -38.89 -18.27
N PHE A 38 -7.78 -37.68 -17.96
CA PHE A 38 -6.41 -37.38 -17.58
C PHE A 38 -6.19 -37.25 -16.06
N GLY A 39 -7.20 -37.57 -15.24
CA GLY A 39 -7.12 -37.48 -13.78
C GLY A 39 -7.40 -36.09 -13.20
N ASP A 40 -7.68 -35.10 -14.05
CA ASP A 40 -8.02 -33.75 -13.61
C ASP A 40 -9.43 -33.71 -12.98
N PRO A 41 -9.61 -32.99 -11.86
CA PRO A 41 -10.91 -32.90 -11.21
C PRO A 41 -11.88 -32.06 -12.05
N ILE A 42 -13.08 -32.58 -12.27
CA ILE A 42 -14.10 -31.89 -13.07
C ILE A 42 -14.81 -30.82 -12.25
N PRO A 43 -14.85 -29.55 -12.73
CA PRO A 43 -15.55 -28.50 -12.00
C PRO A 43 -17.05 -28.80 -11.92
N ALA A 44 -17.67 -28.50 -10.78
CA ALA A 44 -19.10 -28.71 -10.52
C ALA A 44 -20.06 -27.92 -11.43
N SER A 45 -19.51 -27.09 -12.33
CA SER A 45 -20.21 -26.34 -13.37
C SER A 45 -20.14 -26.99 -14.76
N ARG A 46 -19.42 -28.11 -14.94
CA ARG A 46 -19.37 -28.85 -16.22
C ARG A 46 -20.80 -29.31 -16.58
N GLY A 47 -21.28 -28.91 -17.76
CA GLY A 47 -22.65 -29.21 -18.24
C GLY A 47 -23.71 -28.15 -17.91
N LYS A 48 -23.39 -27.11 -17.13
CA LYS A 48 -24.31 -25.95 -16.95
C LYS A 48 -24.14 -24.97 -18.11
N LYS A 49 -25.24 -24.31 -18.50
CA LYS A 49 -25.22 -23.31 -19.59
C LYS A 49 -24.32 -22.13 -19.22
N GLY A 50 -23.34 -21.81 -20.08
CA GLY A 50 -22.46 -20.65 -19.98
C GLY A 50 -21.03 -20.96 -19.50
N ARG A 51 -20.13 -19.99 -19.66
CA ARG A 51 -18.75 -20.06 -19.14
C ARG A 51 -18.79 -19.99 -17.60
N PRO A 52 -18.03 -20.84 -16.87
CA PRO A 52 -17.95 -20.76 -15.42
C PRO A 52 -17.56 -19.35 -14.94
N PRO A 53 -18.25 -18.80 -13.92
CA PRO A 53 -17.91 -17.49 -13.37
C PRO A 53 -16.58 -17.54 -12.61
N HIS A 54 -15.86 -16.41 -12.57
CA HIS A 54 -14.63 -16.28 -11.80
C HIS A 54 -14.90 -16.44 -10.30
N VAL A 55 -14.15 -17.31 -9.63
CA VAL A 55 -14.24 -17.54 -8.19
C VAL A 55 -13.00 -16.95 -7.51
N PRO A 56 -13.14 -15.91 -6.68
CA PRO A 56 -12.00 -15.33 -5.98
C PRO A 56 -11.52 -16.23 -4.84
N THR A 57 -10.41 -16.93 -5.08
CA THR A 57 -9.73 -17.75 -4.07
C THR A 57 -8.89 -16.89 -3.11
N ALA A 58 -8.59 -17.41 -1.92
CA ALA A 58 -7.73 -16.72 -0.96
C ALA A 58 -6.32 -16.45 -1.52
N GLU A 59 -5.80 -17.36 -2.33
CA GLU A 59 -4.52 -17.20 -3.02
C GLU A 59 -4.56 -16.06 -4.03
N ASN A 60 -5.61 -15.99 -4.87
CA ASN A 60 -5.77 -14.91 -5.82
C ASN A 60 -5.93 -13.55 -5.11
N ARG A 61 -6.62 -13.51 -3.95
CA ARG A 61 -6.71 -12.29 -3.13
C ARG A 61 -5.36 -11.85 -2.60
N ARG A 62 -4.53 -12.80 -2.13
CA ARG A 62 -3.16 -12.51 -1.69
C ARG A 62 -2.30 -12.03 -2.85
N PHE A 63 -2.41 -12.67 -4.01
CA PHE A 63 -1.73 -12.25 -5.23
C PHE A 63 -2.07 -10.80 -5.59
N VAL A 64 -3.35 -10.45 -5.68
CA VAL A 64 -3.80 -9.07 -5.95
C VAL A 64 -3.22 -8.08 -4.93
N GLN A 65 -3.27 -8.39 -3.63
CA GLN A 65 -2.71 -7.52 -2.60
C GLN A 65 -1.19 -7.32 -2.74
N LEU A 66 -0.45 -8.38 -3.09
CA LEU A 66 0.99 -8.32 -3.32
C LEU A 66 1.31 -7.50 -4.57
N SER A 67 0.58 -7.71 -5.67
CA SER A 67 0.79 -6.95 -6.90
C SER A 67 0.52 -5.46 -6.71
N LEU A 68 -0.51 -5.11 -5.93
CA LEU A 68 -0.80 -3.72 -5.56
C LEU A 68 0.29 -3.12 -4.66
N ALA A 69 0.83 -3.90 -3.72
CA ALA A 69 1.93 -3.46 -2.86
C ALA A 69 3.21 -3.18 -3.66
N CYS A 70 3.46 -3.95 -4.73
CA CYS A 70 4.54 -3.72 -5.68
C CYS A 70 4.30 -2.51 -6.61
N GLY A 71 3.08 -1.95 -6.64
CA GLY A 71 2.74 -0.78 -7.45
C GLY A 71 2.30 -1.11 -8.88
N HIS A 72 1.85 -2.33 -9.16
CA HIS A 72 1.27 -2.66 -10.46
C HIS A 72 -0.12 -2.06 -10.64
N ASP A 73 -0.45 -1.74 -11.90
CA ASP A 73 -1.76 -1.26 -12.29
C ASP A 73 -2.81 -2.37 -12.38
N GLU A 74 -4.07 -1.99 -12.23
CA GLU A 74 -5.21 -2.92 -12.22
C GLU A 74 -5.35 -3.69 -13.54
N GLU A 75 -5.01 -3.05 -14.66
CA GLU A 75 -4.99 -3.68 -15.98
C GLU A 75 -3.95 -4.80 -16.07
N ALA A 76 -2.74 -4.56 -15.56
CA ALA A 76 -1.67 -5.55 -15.53
C ALA A 76 -2.03 -6.73 -14.61
N ILE A 77 -2.66 -6.45 -13.46
CA ILE A 77 -3.13 -7.48 -12.53
C ILE A 77 -4.24 -8.32 -13.16
N ALA A 78 -5.19 -7.67 -13.85
CA ALA A 78 -6.28 -8.36 -14.55
C ALA A 78 -5.74 -9.25 -15.68
N ALA A 79 -4.75 -8.77 -16.44
CA ALA A 79 -4.07 -9.54 -17.48
C ALA A 79 -3.35 -10.77 -16.91
N ALA A 80 -2.65 -10.62 -15.77
CA ALA A 80 -1.98 -11.73 -15.09
C ALA A 80 -2.95 -12.82 -14.61
N LEU A 81 -4.14 -12.42 -14.16
CA LEU A 81 -5.22 -13.34 -13.74
C LEU A 81 -6.09 -13.83 -14.90
N GLN A 82 -5.83 -13.38 -16.14
CA GLN A 82 -6.63 -13.67 -17.33
C GLN A 82 -8.11 -13.33 -17.16
N ILE A 83 -8.41 -12.23 -16.47
CA ILE A 83 -9.76 -11.71 -16.26
C ILE A 83 -9.89 -10.29 -16.81
N THR A 84 -11.13 -9.83 -16.97
CA THR A 84 -11.39 -8.42 -17.32
C THR A 84 -11.23 -7.52 -16.09
N VAL A 85 -10.92 -6.24 -16.30
CA VAL A 85 -10.87 -5.23 -15.22
C VAL A 85 -12.22 -5.15 -14.50
N ARG A 86 -13.34 -5.28 -15.23
CA ARG A 86 -14.69 -5.32 -14.63
C ARG A 86 -14.84 -6.48 -13.62
N THR A 87 -14.33 -7.65 -13.96
CA THR A 87 -14.35 -8.80 -13.05
C THR A 87 -13.40 -8.62 -11.86
N LEU A 88 -12.24 -7.98 -12.06
CA LEU A 88 -11.33 -7.63 -10.98
C LEU A 88 -12.03 -6.72 -9.95
N ASN A 89 -12.62 -5.61 -10.41
CA ASN A 89 -13.29 -4.64 -9.56
C ASN A 89 -14.51 -5.22 -8.84
N ARG A 90 -15.22 -6.16 -9.47
CA ARG A 90 -16.37 -6.84 -8.84
C ARG A 90 -15.96 -7.77 -7.69
N HIS A 91 -14.86 -8.50 -7.84
CA HIS A 91 -14.49 -9.57 -6.90
C HIS A 91 -13.42 -9.18 -5.88
N TYR A 92 -12.61 -8.17 -6.19
CA TYR A 92 -11.45 -7.72 -5.40
C TYR A 92 -11.54 -6.26 -4.95
N PHE A 93 -12.75 -5.70 -4.88
CA PHE A 93 -12.96 -4.30 -4.50
C PHE A 93 -12.31 -3.92 -3.17
N HIS A 94 -12.40 -4.81 -2.17
CA HIS A 94 -11.85 -4.57 -0.83
C HIS A 94 -10.32 -4.53 -0.82
N GLU A 95 -9.67 -5.29 -1.71
CA GLU A 95 -8.22 -5.32 -1.84
C GLU A 95 -7.68 -4.08 -2.56
N LEU A 96 -8.43 -3.55 -3.52
CA LEU A 96 -8.02 -2.43 -4.38
C LEU A 96 -7.97 -1.08 -3.65
N GLY A 97 -8.83 -0.86 -2.66
CA GLY A 97 -9.00 0.44 -1.98
C GLY A 97 -7.80 0.92 -1.13
N GLY A 98 -6.70 0.18 -1.07
CA GLY A 98 -5.64 0.43 -0.08
C GLY A 98 -4.21 0.30 -0.60
N LYS A 99 -3.87 0.80 -1.79
CA LYS A 99 -2.52 0.70 -2.39
C LYS A 99 -1.39 1.08 -1.42
N ALA A 100 -1.47 2.25 -0.79
CA ALA A 100 -0.47 2.71 0.18
C ALA A 100 -0.39 1.78 1.42
N SER A 101 -1.54 1.33 1.91
CA SER A 101 -1.60 0.40 3.04
C SER A 101 -1.05 -0.99 2.69
N ALA A 102 -1.24 -1.44 1.44
CA ALA A 102 -0.75 -2.73 0.96
C ALA A 102 0.79 -2.72 0.88
N ARG A 103 1.36 -1.62 0.38
CA ARG A 103 2.82 -1.43 0.35
C ARG A 103 3.42 -1.46 1.76
N LEU A 104 2.86 -0.69 2.68
CA LEU A 104 3.33 -0.70 4.08
C LEU A 104 3.21 -2.10 4.70
N LYS A 105 2.10 -2.80 4.49
CA LYS A 105 1.91 -4.18 4.98
C LYS A 105 2.98 -5.13 4.44
N LEU A 106 3.31 -5.05 3.15
CA LEU A 106 4.34 -5.88 2.54
C LEU A 106 5.73 -5.58 3.13
N GLU A 107 6.07 -4.30 3.25
CA GLU A 107 7.36 -3.86 3.81
C GLU A 107 7.51 -4.32 5.26
N MET A 108 6.47 -4.18 6.08
CA MET A 108 6.47 -4.62 7.47
C MET A 108 6.55 -6.14 7.60
N LYS A 109 5.82 -6.91 6.77
CA LYS A 109 5.92 -8.38 6.75
C LYS A 109 7.32 -8.85 6.38
N ASN A 110 7.94 -8.22 5.38
CA ASN A 110 9.29 -8.52 4.97
C ASN A 110 10.29 -8.23 6.12
N MET A 111 10.13 -7.09 6.79
CA MET A 111 10.97 -6.73 7.94
C MET A 111 10.80 -7.71 9.11
N ALA A 112 9.56 -8.10 9.43
CA ALA A 112 9.28 -9.11 10.45
C ALA A 112 9.92 -10.47 10.13
N ALA A 113 9.86 -10.91 8.87
CA ALA A 113 10.52 -12.14 8.43
C ALA A 113 12.05 -12.06 8.55
N MET A 114 12.64 -10.91 8.23
CA MET A 114 14.07 -10.68 8.43
C MET A 114 14.45 -10.75 9.92
N VAL A 115 13.68 -10.11 10.80
CA VAL A 115 13.92 -10.16 12.25
C VAL A 115 13.85 -11.59 12.78
N ALA A 116 12.84 -12.37 12.37
CA ALA A 116 12.76 -13.78 12.77
C ALA A 116 13.98 -14.61 12.32
N GLN A 117 14.54 -14.33 11.13
CA GLN A 117 15.76 -14.98 10.66
C GLN A 117 17.02 -14.51 11.40
N VAL A 118 17.04 -13.26 11.86
CA VAL A 118 18.10 -12.74 12.74
C VAL A 118 18.05 -13.40 14.11
N GLU A 119 16.87 -13.55 14.69
CA GLU A 119 16.67 -14.28 15.95
C GLU A 119 17.09 -15.76 15.83
N ALA A 120 16.88 -16.36 14.64
CA ALA A 120 17.38 -17.70 14.31
C ALA A 120 18.91 -17.76 14.09
N GLY A 121 19.63 -16.63 14.19
CA GLY A 121 21.09 -16.56 14.10
C GLY A 121 21.67 -16.42 12.69
N SER A 122 20.86 -16.08 11.67
CA SER A 122 21.34 -15.90 10.30
C SER A 122 22.13 -14.60 10.13
N VAL A 123 23.45 -14.72 9.95
CA VAL A 123 24.36 -13.58 9.71
C VAL A 123 24.03 -12.83 8.41
N ALA A 124 23.59 -13.55 7.38
CA ALA A 124 23.14 -12.93 6.14
C ALA A 124 21.92 -12.02 6.38
N ALA A 125 20.94 -12.47 7.16
CA ALA A 125 19.76 -11.69 7.51
C ALA A 125 20.12 -10.45 8.33
N MET A 126 21.08 -10.56 9.26
CA MET A 126 21.58 -9.41 10.04
C MET A 126 22.10 -8.31 9.13
N SER A 127 22.99 -8.66 8.20
CA SER A 127 23.56 -7.68 7.26
C SER A 127 22.52 -7.03 6.34
N LEU A 128 21.48 -7.77 5.95
CA LEU A 128 20.39 -7.24 5.12
C LEU A 128 19.47 -6.31 5.92
N LEU A 129 19.20 -6.65 7.18
CA LEU A 129 18.43 -5.82 8.09
C LEU A 129 19.15 -4.49 8.35
N ASP A 130 20.46 -4.53 8.63
CA ASP A 130 21.28 -3.32 8.83
C ASP A 130 21.23 -2.41 7.59
N LYS A 131 21.44 -2.96 6.39
CA LYS A 131 21.33 -2.21 5.13
C LYS A 131 19.95 -1.57 4.95
N LYS A 132 18.88 -2.24 5.37
CA LYS A 132 17.53 -1.68 5.34
C LYS A 132 17.35 -0.55 6.35
N MET A 133 17.85 -0.72 7.57
CA MET A 133 17.79 0.32 8.61
C MET A 133 18.55 1.58 8.19
N GLU A 134 19.73 1.42 7.59
CA GLU A 134 20.47 2.54 7.01
C GLU A 134 19.70 3.26 5.91
N ARG A 135 19.04 2.52 5.00
CA ARG A 135 18.19 3.13 3.96
C ARG A 135 17.04 3.94 4.57
N LEU A 136 16.39 3.43 5.61
CA LEU A 136 15.30 4.14 6.29
C LEU A 136 15.80 5.39 7.01
N ARG A 137 16.98 5.33 7.64
CA ARG A 137 17.64 6.50 8.24
C ARG A 137 17.92 7.56 7.19
N LEU A 138 18.50 7.18 6.05
CA LEU A 138 18.79 8.08 4.93
C LEU A 138 17.52 8.73 4.37
N GLN A 139 16.43 7.97 4.20
CA GLN A 139 15.14 8.51 3.79
C GLN A 139 14.60 9.52 4.80
N SER A 140 14.62 9.19 6.09
CA SER A 140 14.17 10.11 7.15
C SER A 140 15.00 11.39 7.23
N LEU A 141 16.29 11.33 6.89
CA LEU A 141 17.15 12.51 6.80
C LEU A 141 16.80 13.34 5.56
N SER A 142 16.62 12.69 4.41
CA SER A 142 16.18 13.35 3.17
C SER A 142 14.87 14.10 3.36
N ASP A 143 13.86 13.46 3.96
CA ASP A 143 12.54 14.07 4.22
C ASP A 143 12.67 15.30 5.14
N LYS A 144 13.51 15.23 6.17
CA LYS A 144 13.82 16.39 7.03
C LYS A 144 14.49 17.55 6.28
N PHE A 145 15.26 17.28 5.23
CA PHE A 145 15.85 18.31 4.40
C PHE A 145 14.84 18.90 3.40
N THR A 146 13.90 18.12 2.87
CA THR A 146 12.83 18.61 1.98
C THR A 146 11.78 19.41 2.74
N ASP A 147 11.45 18.99 3.96
CA ASP A 147 10.46 19.65 4.82
C ASP A 147 11.03 20.87 5.55
N ARG A 148 12.34 21.12 5.42
CA ARG A 148 12.94 22.36 5.93
C ARG A 148 12.30 23.51 5.14
N PRO A 149 11.51 24.40 5.79
CA PRO A 149 10.95 25.54 5.10
C PRO A 149 12.10 26.32 4.47
N ALA A 150 11.98 26.65 3.18
CA ALA A 150 12.97 27.44 2.48
C ALA A 150 13.33 28.61 3.38
N LYS A 151 14.59 28.64 3.86
CA LYS A 151 15.08 29.67 4.77
C LYS A 151 14.68 31.00 4.14
N ALA A 152 13.72 31.70 4.77
CA ALA A 152 13.07 32.89 4.22
C ALA A 152 14.14 33.73 3.56
N ALA A 153 14.02 33.92 2.23
CA ALA A 153 15.07 34.39 1.33
C ALA A 153 15.94 35.43 2.06
N SER A 154 17.05 34.96 2.62
CA SER A 154 18.03 35.83 3.24
C SER A 154 18.42 36.78 2.14
N GLN A 155 18.10 38.06 2.32
CA GLN A 155 18.37 39.13 1.37
C GLN A 155 19.76 38.87 0.78
N LYS A 156 19.86 38.75 -0.55
CA LYS A 156 21.15 38.64 -1.23
C LYS A 156 22.03 39.72 -0.61
N PRO A 157 23.22 39.38 -0.04
CA PRO A 157 24.03 40.37 0.65
C PRO A 157 24.29 41.51 -0.33
N ILE A 158 23.70 42.67 -0.03
CA ILE A 158 23.77 43.82 -0.90
C ILE A 158 25.24 44.24 -0.93
N GLY A 159 25.82 44.31 -2.13
CA GLY A 159 27.21 44.69 -2.27
C GLY A 159 27.42 46.08 -1.65
N ILE A 160 28.54 46.28 -0.96
CA ILE A 160 28.86 47.51 -0.20
C ILE A 160 28.56 48.79 -1.02
N LYS A 161 28.80 48.74 -2.34
CA LYS A 161 28.57 49.84 -3.28
C LYS A 161 27.09 50.14 -3.55
N ALA A 162 26.22 49.14 -3.53
CA ALA A 162 24.78 49.32 -3.70
C ALA A 162 24.14 49.85 -2.40
N ALA A 163 24.58 49.36 -1.25
CA ALA A 163 24.15 49.89 0.06
C ALA A 163 24.53 51.37 0.24
N ALA A 164 25.72 51.77 -0.22
CA ALA A 164 26.16 53.17 -0.18
C ALA A 164 25.29 54.08 -1.05
N LYS A 165 24.85 53.62 -2.23
CA LYS A 165 23.95 54.39 -3.11
C LYS A 165 22.55 54.55 -2.53
N GLU A 166 22.01 53.49 -1.93
CA GLU A 166 20.72 53.54 -1.25
C GLU A 166 20.76 54.41 0.01
N ALA A 167 21.87 54.40 0.74
CA ALA A 167 22.09 55.29 1.89
C ALA A 167 22.17 56.76 1.43
N ALA A 168 22.87 57.06 0.33
CA ALA A 168 22.95 58.40 -0.25
C ALA A 168 21.57 58.91 -0.72
N GLY A 169 20.72 58.03 -1.27
CA GLY A 169 19.35 58.38 -1.66
C GLY A 169 18.40 58.67 -0.50
N LYS A 170 18.75 58.27 0.73
CA LYS A 170 17.97 58.52 1.95
C LYS A 170 18.44 59.75 2.74
N VAL A 171 19.50 60.42 2.30
CA VAL A 171 19.99 61.65 2.96
C VAL A 171 19.00 62.78 2.69
N THR A 172 18.43 63.34 3.76
CA THR A 172 17.46 64.44 3.73
C THR A 172 18.08 65.73 4.29
N GLY A 173 17.58 66.90 3.88
CA GLY A 173 18.10 68.21 4.30
C GLY A 173 19.04 68.85 3.29
N LYS A 174 20.04 69.61 3.75
CA LYS A 174 20.95 70.43 2.89
C LYS A 174 21.75 69.62 1.85
N PHE A 175 21.87 68.31 2.05
CA PHE A 175 22.62 67.40 1.18
C PHE A 175 21.71 66.47 0.36
N ALA A 176 20.42 66.78 0.24
CA ALA A 176 19.50 65.99 -0.56
C ALA A 176 19.85 66.07 -2.06
N PRO A 177 19.78 64.96 -2.80
CA PRO A 177 20.02 64.99 -4.25
C PRO A 177 18.95 65.82 -4.98
N PRO A 178 19.33 66.56 -6.04
CA PRO A 178 18.40 67.41 -6.78
C PRO A 178 17.30 66.59 -7.47
N ALA A 179 16.09 67.15 -7.53
CA ALA A 179 14.95 66.51 -8.19
C ALA A 179 15.21 66.36 -9.70
N ALA A 180 14.78 65.23 -10.28
CA ALA A 180 14.96 64.95 -11.69
C ALA A 180 14.24 65.99 -12.57
N PRO A 181 14.84 66.42 -13.70
CA PRO A 181 14.23 67.38 -14.60
C PRO A 181 12.97 66.80 -15.23
N ARG A 182 11.92 67.62 -15.34
CA ARG A 182 10.68 67.24 -16.02
C ARG A 182 10.90 67.33 -17.53
N LEU A 183 10.75 66.20 -18.21
CA LEU A 183 10.71 66.13 -19.67
C LEU A 183 9.28 66.48 -20.08
N ASN A 184 9.10 67.60 -20.78
CA ASN A 184 7.84 67.97 -21.42
C ASN A 184 7.72 67.32 -22.80
#